data_AF-A0A3D4FKQ1-F1
#
_entry.id   AF-A0A3D4FKQ1-F1
#
_cell.length_a   1.000
_cell.length_b   1.000
_cell.length_c   1.000
_cell.angle_alpha   90.00
_cell.angle_beta   90.00
_cell.angle_gamma   90.00
#
_symmetry.space_group_name_H-M   'P 1'
#
loop_
_entity.id
_entity.type
_entity.pdbx_description
1 polymer ?
#
loop_
_entity_poly.entity_id
_entity_poly.type
_entity_poly.pdbx_seq_one_letter_code
_entity_poly.pdbx_strand_id
1 'polypeptide(L)'
;MKKIHITETVLRDANQSLIATRLPFNEFAPILKDLDNAGYYSLECWGGATFDSCLRYLNEDPWERLKKIKSIVKKTPLQMLLRGQNILGYKHYPDDVVREFIKMSVYHGMDIIRIFDALNDFSNIEVAMDETIKQGAHAQGTIVYTVSPIHDVKNYTNLAKQLENMGAHSICIKDMAGLIMPDIAYDLVKSIKSEVKIPVFLHSHCTNGLAEMSYYKAAEAGVDGIDTAISSFSSGTSQPPTETMHQALTSAGFNTNLSIDKLTYINNFFKPIRAEVLKSGLLDPKVLTPQPEGLTNQIPGGMLSNMISQLKSQNSIDKLDLVLAEVPRVREDLGFPPLVTPMSQMVGTQATVNVLTGERYKMVLKEVKAYCKGEYGKAPGKINEEVMKKALGDDETIKERFADSLEPAFEKTKEILKDKISTNEDVLSYLAFPQIAEEFFKNRASKPSNEDLRVQTKSEVI
;
A
#
# COMPACT_ATOMS: atom_id res chain seq x y z
N MET A 1 -9.53 15.49 -27.21
CA MET A 1 -10.02 14.41 -26.33
C MET A 1 -9.43 14.62 -24.95
N LYS A 2 -10.22 14.47 -23.87
CA LYS A 2 -9.68 14.54 -22.50
C LYS A 2 -8.74 13.35 -22.28
N LYS A 3 -7.59 13.59 -21.67
CA LYS A 3 -6.58 12.55 -21.39
C LYS A 3 -6.86 11.90 -20.04
N ILE A 4 -6.79 10.57 -19.97
CA ILE A 4 -6.82 9.81 -18.72
C ILE A 4 -5.48 9.08 -18.60
N HIS A 5 -4.75 9.37 -17.52
CA HIS A 5 -3.49 8.71 -17.20
C HIS A 5 -3.74 7.30 -16.66
N ILE A 6 -2.96 6.32 -17.13
CA ILE A 6 -3.05 4.93 -16.66
C ILE A 6 -1.75 4.56 -15.96
N THR A 7 -1.84 4.18 -14.68
CA THR A 7 -0.74 3.61 -13.91
C THR A 7 -0.88 2.09 -13.88
N GLU A 8 0.17 1.38 -14.28
CA GLU A 8 0.20 -0.09 -14.29
C GLU A 8 0.72 -0.65 -12.97
N THR A 9 -0.01 -1.58 -12.37
CA THR A 9 0.28 -2.12 -11.02
C THR A 9 0.80 -3.56 -11.03
N VAL A 10 0.98 -4.20 -12.20
CA VAL A 10 1.39 -5.62 -12.28
C VAL A 10 2.65 -5.96 -11.47
N LEU A 11 3.61 -5.03 -11.41
CA LEU A 11 4.90 -5.21 -10.73
C LEU A 11 4.83 -4.99 -9.21
N ARG A 12 3.71 -4.48 -8.67
CA ARG A 12 3.53 -4.22 -7.23
C ARG A 12 2.17 -4.69 -6.73
N ASP A 13 1.11 -3.90 -6.89
CA ASP A 13 -0.18 -4.16 -6.21
C ASP A 13 -0.88 -5.42 -6.74
N ALA A 14 -0.80 -5.68 -8.04
CA ALA A 14 -1.53 -6.79 -8.64
C ALA A 14 -0.98 -8.14 -8.13
N ASN A 15 0.35 -8.31 -8.15
CA ASN A 15 0.96 -9.53 -7.63
C ASN A 15 0.91 -9.59 -6.09
N GLN A 16 0.93 -8.44 -5.40
CA GLN A 16 0.67 -8.39 -3.96
C GLN A 16 -0.74 -8.90 -3.63
N SER A 17 -1.74 -8.55 -4.44
CA SER A 17 -3.14 -8.89 -4.23
C SER A 17 -3.48 -10.34 -4.61
N LEU A 18 -2.87 -10.86 -5.66
CA LEU A 18 -3.21 -12.15 -6.26
C LEU A 18 -2.29 -13.30 -5.83
N ILE A 19 -1.00 -13.03 -5.65
CA ILE A 19 0.01 -14.08 -5.41
C ILE A 19 0.88 -13.78 -4.19
N ALA A 20 0.31 -13.12 -3.18
CA ALA A 20 0.96 -12.79 -1.92
C ALA A 20 2.31 -12.07 -2.07
N THR A 21 2.50 -11.28 -3.13
CA THR A 21 3.75 -10.55 -3.43
C THR A 21 4.94 -11.47 -3.80
N ARG A 22 4.67 -12.66 -4.34
CA ARG A 22 5.69 -13.67 -4.66
C ARG A 22 6.10 -13.69 -6.12
N LEU A 23 6.17 -12.51 -6.76
CA LEU A 23 6.71 -12.39 -8.11
C LEU A 23 8.22 -12.03 -8.05
N PRO A 24 9.13 -12.97 -8.35
CA PRO A 24 10.57 -12.70 -8.37
C PRO A 24 10.99 -11.87 -9.58
N PHE A 25 12.10 -11.14 -9.46
CA PHE A 25 12.59 -10.22 -10.49
C PHE A 25 12.80 -10.92 -11.84
N ASN A 26 13.42 -12.11 -11.83
CA ASN A 26 13.78 -12.82 -13.06
C ASN A 26 12.56 -13.23 -13.90
N GLU A 27 11.39 -13.41 -13.28
CA GLU A 27 10.15 -13.78 -13.99
C GLU A 27 9.55 -12.61 -14.77
N PHE A 28 9.78 -11.35 -14.35
CA PHE A 28 9.26 -10.17 -15.06
C PHE A 28 10.34 -9.31 -15.73
N ALA A 29 11.62 -9.52 -15.44
CA ALA A 29 12.71 -8.75 -16.03
C ALA A 29 12.66 -8.69 -17.58
N PRO A 30 12.32 -9.78 -18.30
CA PRO A 30 12.28 -9.75 -19.76
C PRO A 30 11.24 -8.77 -20.35
N ILE A 31 10.14 -8.48 -19.64
CA ILE A 31 9.05 -7.63 -20.16
C ILE A 31 9.23 -6.13 -19.82
N LEU A 32 10.25 -5.77 -19.03
CA LEU A 32 10.43 -4.40 -18.54
C LEU A 32 10.57 -3.36 -19.66
N LYS A 33 11.22 -3.70 -20.77
CA LYS A 33 11.35 -2.79 -21.93
C LYS A 33 10.00 -2.54 -22.60
N ASP A 34 9.14 -3.55 -22.69
CA ASP A 34 7.82 -3.41 -23.31
C ASP A 34 6.89 -2.59 -22.42
N LEU A 35 6.93 -2.83 -21.10
CA LEU A 35 6.25 -1.98 -20.11
C LEU A 35 6.69 -0.51 -20.24
N ASP A 36 7.99 -0.25 -20.35
CA ASP A 36 8.54 1.11 -20.51
C ASP A 36 8.09 1.80 -21.82
N ASN A 37 7.73 1.02 -22.84
CA ASN A 37 7.31 1.54 -24.14
C ASN A 37 5.78 1.50 -24.35
N ALA A 38 5.00 1.05 -23.36
CA ALA A 38 3.56 0.86 -23.48
C ALA A 38 2.76 2.17 -23.52
N GLY A 39 3.32 3.25 -22.96
CA GLY A 39 2.68 4.57 -22.88
C GLY A 39 1.99 4.87 -21.55
N TYR A 40 2.25 4.06 -20.51
CA TYR A 40 1.76 4.28 -19.14
C TYR A 40 2.22 5.62 -18.58
N TYR A 41 1.42 6.17 -17.66
CA TYR A 41 1.78 7.35 -16.88
C TYR A 41 2.87 7.03 -15.85
N SER A 42 2.74 5.90 -15.16
CA SER A 42 3.76 5.36 -14.27
C SER A 42 3.66 3.84 -14.17
N LEU A 43 4.75 3.20 -13.75
CA LEU A 43 4.78 1.80 -13.35
C LEU A 43 4.89 1.75 -11.82
N GLU A 44 3.86 1.24 -11.15
CA GLU A 44 3.96 0.98 -9.73
C GLU A 44 4.70 -0.34 -9.50
N CYS A 45 5.96 -0.25 -9.06
CA CYS A 45 6.89 -1.38 -9.07
C CYS A 45 7.64 -1.59 -7.76
N TRP A 46 7.36 -0.78 -6.73
CA TRP A 46 8.08 -0.83 -5.45
C TRP A 46 7.22 -0.31 -4.29
N GLY A 47 7.70 -0.49 -3.07
CA GLY A 47 6.94 -0.15 -1.87
C GLY A 47 5.83 -1.15 -1.54
N GLY A 48 4.87 -0.77 -0.70
CA GLY A 48 3.90 -1.72 -0.16
C GLY A 48 4.57 -2.91 0.53
N ALA A 49 4.16 -4.13 0.19
CA ALA A 49 4.74 -5.36 0.77
C ALA A 49 5.95 -5.90 0.01
N THR A 50 6.36 -5.31 -1.12
CA THR A 50 7.45 -5.87 -1.93
C THR A 50 8.77 -5.85 -1.18
N PHE A 51 9.01 -4.86 -0.33
CA PHE A 51 10.27 -4.75 0.43
C PHE A 51 10.44 -5.91 1.42
N ASP A 52 9.43 -6.17 2.26
CA ASP A 52 9.42 -7.35 3.16
C ASP A 52 9.51 -8.65 2.33
N SER A 53 8.72 -8.75 1.26
CA SER A 53 8.65 -9.97 0.45
C SER A 53 9.98 -10.33 -0.22
N CYS A 54 10.68 -9.34 -0.78
CA CYS A 54 11.99 -9.50 -1.39
C CYS A 54 12.98 -10.14 -0.40
N LEU A 55 13.10 -9.54 0.79
CA LEU A 55 14.03 -10.01 1.82
C LEU A 55 13.63 -11.37 2.37
N ARG A 56 12.35 -11.55 2.71
CA ARG A 56 11.87 -12.69 3.48
C ARG A 56 11.66 -13.95 2.65
N TYR A 57 11.17 -13.83 1.42
CA TYR A 57 10.70 -14.99 0.65
C TYR A 57 11.39 -15.17 -0.69
N LEU A 58 11.76 -14.07 -1.35
CA LEU A 58 12.37 -14.14 -2.67
C LEU A 58 13.88 -14.22 -2.60
N ASN A 59 14.46 -13.95 -1.41
CA ASN A 59 15.90 -13.81 -1.22
C ASN A 59 16.50 -12.84 -2.24
N GLU A 60 15.83 -11.71 -2.42
CA GLU A 60 16.24 -10.60 -3.29
C GLU A 60 16.45 -9.33 -2.45
N ASP A 61 17.47 -8.55 -2.81
CA ASP A 61 17.63 -7.22 -2.23
C ASP A 61 16.63 -6.25 -2.89
N PRO A 62 15.70 -5.65 -2.14
CA PRO A 62 14.70 -4.74 -2.70
C PRO A 62 15.32 -3.48 -3.32
N TRP A 63 16.50 -3.04 -2.86
CA TRP A 63 17.21 -1.90 -3.44
C TRP A 63 17.84 -2.26 -4.77
N GLU A 64 18.45 -3.44 -4.88
CA GLU A 64 18.96 -3.95 -6.16
C GLU A 64 17.83 -4.20 -7.15
N ARG A 65 16.67 -4.67 -6.68
CA ARG A 65 15.47 -4.78 -7.52
C ARG A 65 15.09 -3.41 -8.12
N LEU A 66 15.05 -2.35 -7.32
CA LEU A 66 14.77 -0.99 -7.81
C LEU A 66 15.82 -0.52 -8.83
N LYS A 67 17.12 -0.66 -8.51
CA LYS A 67 18.23 -0.29 -9.41
C LYS A 67 18.14 -1.02 -10.75
N LYS A 68 17.85 -2.33 -10.74
CA LYS A 68 17.70 -3.15 -11.95
C LYS A 68 16.46 -2.78 -12.76
N ILE A 69 15.35 -2.44 -12.12
CA ILE A 69 14.17 -1.91 -12.83
C ILE A 69 14.54 -0.58 -13.48
N LYS A 70 15.10 0.38 -12.74
CA LYS A 70 15.50 1.69 -13.27
C LYS A 70 16.58 1.60 -14.34
N SER A 71 17.45 0.59 -14.31
CA SER A 71 18.46 0.40 -15.36
C SER A 71 17.86 0.02 -16.71
N ILE A 72 16.64 -0.53 -16.73
CA ILE A 72 15.93 -0.96 -17.94
C ILE A 72 14.80 0.02 -18.32
N VAL A 73 14.00 0.46 -17.35
CA VAL A 73 12.86 1.37 -17.53
C VAL A 73 13.37 2.81 -17.47
N LYS A 74 13.39 3.49 -18.61
CA LYS A 74 13.99 4.83 -18.77
C LYS A 74 12.99 5.92 -19.14
N LYS A 75 11.85 5.56 -19.72
CA LYS A 75 10.86 6.51 -20.26
C LYS A 75 9.70 6.72 -19.29
N THR A 76 9.26 5.65 -18.65
CA THR A 76 8.08 5.63 -17.79
C THR A 76 8.49 5.88 -16.34
N PRO A 77 7.92 6.88 -15.66
CA PRO A 77 8.15 7.12 -14.24
C PRO A 77 7.89 5.87 -13.38
N LEU A 78 8.81 5.57 -12.46
CA LEU A 78 8.63 4.55 -11.44
C LEU A 78 7.85 5.12 -10.26
N GLN A 79 6.85 4.38 -9.80
CA GLN A 79 6.00 4.73 -8.68
C GLN A 79 6.13 3.71 -7.55
N MET A 80 6.08 4.21 -6.32
CA MET A 80 5.96 3.38 -5.13
C MET A 80 4.81 3.79 -4.23
N LEU A 81 4.40 2.86 -3.36
CA LEU A 81 3.50 3.13 -2.23
C LEU A 81 4.29 3.21 -0.92
N LEU A 82 4.20 4.34 -0.22
CA LEU A 82 4.85 4.62 1.07
C LEU A 82 3.80 4.92 2.15
N ARG A 83 3.96 4.33 3.35
CA ARG A 83 3.05 4.46 4.49
C ARG A 83 3.45 5.60 5.43
N GLY A 84 3.67 6.81 4.91
CA GLY A 84 4.05 7.98 5.72
C GLY A 84 5.19 7.66 6.70
N GLN A 85 4.97 7.96 7.98
CA GLN A 85 5.90 7.74 9.08
C GLN A 85 6.27 6.26 9.30
N ASN A 86 5.46 5.32 8.80
CA ASN A 86 5.74 3.88 8.86
C ASN A 86 6.64 3.38 7.73
N ILE A 87 7.01 4.23 6.76
CA ILE A 87 7.76 3.85 5.55
C ILE A 87 7.15 2.60 4.88
N LEU A 88 7.85 1.46 4.91
CA LEU A 88 7.37 0.15 4.45
C LEU A 88 7.21 -0.87 5.60
N GLY A 89 7.40 -0.44 6.85
CA GLY A 89 7.32 -1.25 8.04
C GLY A 89 5.93 -1.25 8.70
N TYR A 90 5.93 -1.60 9.99
CA TYR A 90 4.71 -1.82 10.80
C TYR A 90 4.56 -0.88 12.01
N LYS A 91 5.49 0.06 12.20
CA LYS A 91 5.51 1.06 13.30
C LYS A 91 5.95 2.42 12.77
N HIS A 92 5.76 3.49 13.54
CA HIS A 92 6.37 4.78 13.22
C HIS A 92 7.89 4.72 13.39
N TYR A 93 8.58 5.44 12.52
CA TYR A 93 10.03 5.64 12.58
C TYR A 93 10.33 7.11 12.95
N PRO A 94 11.50 7.41 13.54
CA PRO A 94 11.91 8.79 13.70
C PRO A 94 12.20 9.45 12.34
N ASP A 95 12.16 10.78 12.31
CA ASP A 95 12.21 11.54 11.05
C ASP A 95 13.48 11.35 10.24
N ASP A 96 14.63 11.17 10.91
CA ASP A 96 15.91 10.93 10.23
C ASP A 96 15.88 9.66 9.38
N VAL A 97 15.19 8.62 9.86
CA VAL A 97 14.99 7.36 9.11
C VAL A 97 14.05 7.57 7.93
N VAL A 98 12.93 8.27 8.11
CA VAL A 98 11.98 8.54 7.02
C VAL A 98 12.65 9.35 5.92
N ARG A 99 13.41 10.38 6.29
CA ARG A 99 14.11 11.25 5.34
C ARG A 99 15.17 10.49 4.54
N GLU A 100 16.04 9.76 5.22
CA GLU A 100 17.08 8.98 4.53
C GLU A 100 16.47 7.87 3.67
N PHE A 101 15.36 7.25 4.09
CA PHE A 101 14.65 6.26 3.27
C PHE A 101 14.15 6.85 1.94
N ILE A 102 13.51 8.02 1.99
CA ILE A 102 13.00 8.70 0.80
C ILE A 102 14.15 9.15 -0.10
N LYS A 103 15.17 9.78 0.47
CA LYS A 103 16.37 10.19 -0.25
C LYS A 103 17.01 9.03 -1.00
N MET A 104 17.21 7.88 -0.35
CA MET A 104 17.76 6.70 -1.00
C MET A 104 16.82 6.12 -2.06
N SER A 105 15.50 6.17 -1.83
CA SER A 105 14.50 5.72 -2.82
C SER A 105 14.56 6.56 -4.10
N VAL A 106 14.59 7.89 -3.97
CA VAL A 106 14.69 8.82 -5.11
C VAL A 106 16.05 8.70 -5.79
N TYR A 107 17.14 8.64 -5.01
CA TYR A 107 18.50 8.46 -5.54
C TYR A 107 18.63 7.21 -6.44
N HIS A 108 17.97 6.10 -6.08
CA HIS A 108 17.97 4.87 -6.87
C HIS A 108 16.94 4.83 -8.00
N GLY A 109 16.18 5.91 -8.19
CA GLY A 109 15.37 6.14 -9.38
C GLY A 109 13.87 6.10 -9.19
N MET A 110 13.37 6.19 -7.96
CA MET A 110 11.94 6.41 -7.71
C MET A 110 11.55 7.82 -8.17
N ASP A 111 10.54 7.93 -9.03
CA ASP A 111 10.10 9.21 -9.59
C ASP A 111 8.82 9.73 -8.89
N ILE A 112 7.93 8.81 -8.51
CA ILE A 112 6.65 9.11 -7.85
C ILE A 112 6.54 8.36 -6.53
N ILE A 113 6.30 9.09 -5.43
CA ILE A 113 6.04 8.49 -4.13
C ILE A 113 4.58 8.77 -3.76
N ARG A 114 3.76 7.72 -3.76
CA ARG A 114 2.38 7.77 -3.27
C ARG A 114 2.40 7.57 -1.76
N ILE A 115 2.06 8.63 -1.03
CA ILE A 115 2.22 8.71 0.43
C ILE A 115 0.84 8.71 1.08
N PHE A 116 0.59 7.76 1.98
CA PHE A 116 -0.65 7.65 2.73
C PHE A 116 -0.42 7.37 4.20
N ASP A 117 -1.39 7.76 5.03
CA ASP A 117 -1.52 7.35 6.43
C ASP A 117 -2.81 6.53 6.58
N ALA A 118 -2.78 5.50 7.43
CA ALA A 118 -3.91 4.56 7.58
C ALA A 118 -5.17 5.22 8.16
N LEU A 119 -5.03 6.31 8.93
CA LEU A 119 -6.09 7.05 9.59
C LEU A 119 -6.47 8.33 8.84
N ASN A 120 -5.80 8.65 7.73
CA ASN A 120 -5.80 9.98 7.12
C ASN A 120 -5.35 11.09 8.09
N ASP A 121 -4.49 10.76 9.06
CA ASP A 121 -3.84 11.76 9.91
C ASP A 121 -2.61 12.31 9.20
N PHE A 122 -2.74 13.49 8.59
CA PHE A 122 -1.69 14.02 7.73
C PHE A 122 -0.45 14.54 8.47
N SER A 123 -0.48 14.66 9.81
CA SER A 123 0.79 14.86 10.53
C SER A 123 1.75 13.68 10.36
N ASN A 124 1.22 12.46 10.13
CA ASN A 124 2.05 11.27 9.89
C ASN A 124 2.64 11.20 8.48
N ILE A 125 2.25 12.07 7.55
CA ILE A 125 2.83 12.09 6.20
C ILE A 125 3.68 13.33 5.93
N GLU A 126 3.65 14.34 6.80
CA GLU A 126 4.29 15.64 6.59
C GLU A 126 5.78 15.51 6.25
N VAL A 127 6.54 14.75 7.04
CA VAL A 127 7.97 14.52 6.83
C VAL A 127 8.24 13.81 5.49
N ALA A 128 7.38 12.85 5.14
CA ALA A 128 7.51 12.13 3.88
C ALA A 128 7.20 13.01 2.67
N MET A 129 6.16 13.84 2.76
CA MET A 129 5.80 14.82 1.72
C MET A 129 6.93 15.83 1.52
N ASP A 130 7.40 16.45 2.61
CA ASP A 130 8.47 17.44 2.61
C ASP A 130 9.77 16.88 2.02
N GLU A 131 10.22 15.69 2.46
CA GLU A 131 11.45 15.10 1.92
C GLU A 131 11.30 14.72 0.44
N THR A 132 10.15 14.17 0.03
CA THR A 132 9.93 13.80 -1.38
C THR A 132 10.05 15.02 -2.30
N ILE A 133 9.46 16.15 -1.89
CA ILE A 133 9.54 17.42 -2.62
C ILE A 133 10.97 17.95 -2.64
N LYS A 134 11.68 17.92 -1.50
CA LYS A 134 13.10 18.34 -1.41
C LYS A 134 14.03 17.55 -2.32
N GLN A 135 13.78 16.26 -2.49
CA GLN A 135 14.54 15.40 -3.40
C GLN A 135 14.13 15.57 -4.88
N GLY A 136 13.16 16.42 -5.18
CA GLY A 136 12.70 16.71 -6.54
C GLY A 136 11.79 15.63 -7.15
N ALA A 137 11.28 14.70 -6.34
CA ALA A 137 10.35 13.66 -6.77
C ALA A 137 8.89 14.11 -6.69
N HIS A 138 8.02 13.41 -7.40
CA HIS A 138 6.58 13.66 -7.39
C HIS A 138 5.94 13.09 -6.10
N ALA A 139 5.68 13.95 -5.12
CA ALA A 139 4.84 13.64 -3.97
C ALA A 139 3.35 13.53 -4.36
N GLN A 140 2.80 12.31 -4.35
CA GLN A 140 1.37 12.04 -4.53
C GLN A 140 0.72 11.80 -3.16
N GLY A 141 0.06 12.82 -2.62
CA GLY A 141 -0.68 12.74 -1.36
C GLY A 141 -1.90 11.84 -1.50
N THR A 142 -2.21 11.03 -0.50
CA THR A 142 -3.23 9.99 -0.64
C THR A 142 -4.29 10.05 0.45
N ILE A 143 -5.54 9.96 0.03
CA ILE A 143 -6.72 9.81 0.88
C ILE A 143 -7.10 8.33 0.89
N VAL A 144 -7.07 7.69 2.05
CA VAL A 144 -7.59 6.34 2.24
C VAL A 144 -9.11 6.40 2.33
N TYR A 145 -9.78 5.79 1.36
CA TYR A 145 -11.24 5.80 1.25
C TYR A 145 -11.86 4.69 2.13
N THR A 146 -12.97 5.01 2.77
CA THR A 146 -13.80 4.09 3.54
C THR A 146 -15.23 4.63 3.65
N VAL A 147 -16.14 3.84 4.21
CA VAL A 147 -17.53 4.26 4.42
C VAL A 147 -17.90 4.13 5.89
N SER A 148 -18.33 5.23 6.51
CA SER A 148 -18.94 5.25 7.84
C SER A 148 -19.76 6.53 8.04
N PRO A 149 -20.51 6.70 9.15
CA PRO A 149 -21.33 7.90 9.39
C PRO A 149 -20.56 9.23 9.40
N ILE A 150 -19.23 9.20 9.54
CA ILE A 150 -18.38 10.40 9.54
C ILE A 150 -17.59 10.60 8.24
N HIS A 151 -17.68 9.67 7.28
CA HIS A 151 -16.96 9.76 6.01
C HIS A 151 -17.95 10.10 4.89
N ASP A 152 -17.86 11.33 4.39
CA ASP A 152 -18.68 11.82 3.29
C ASP A 152 -17.83 12.58 2.25
N VAL A 153 -18.46 12.97 1.14
CA VAL A 153 -17.80 13.71 0.05
C VAL A 153 -17.16 15.00 0.54
N LYS A 154 -17.80 15.72 1.47
CA LYS A 154 -17.30 17.00 1.99
C LYS A 154 -16.04 16.78 2.82
N ASN A 155 -16.03 15.78 3.69
CA ASN A 155 -14.87 15.42 4.52
C ASN A 155 -13.68 15.03 3.63
N TYR A 156 -13.89 14.20 2.61
CA TYR A 156 -12.83 13.85 1.66
C TYR A 156 -12.35 15.04 0.82
N THR A 157 -13.25 15.94 0.43
CA THR A 157 -12.87 17.17 -0.27
C THR A 157 -12.01 18.09 0.59
N ASN A 158 -12.29 18.18 1.89
CA ASN A 158 -11.44 18.93 2.82
C ASN A 158 -10.06 18.29 2.99
N LEU A 159 -9.97 16.96 3.05
CA LEU A 159 -8.68 16.25 3.07
C LEU A 159 -7.88 16.53 1.79
N ALA A 160 -8.52 16.55 0.62
CA ALA A 160 -7.87 16.91 -0.63
C ALA A 160 -7.26 18.32 -0.60
N LYS A 161 -7.99 19.32 -0.07
CA LYS A 161 -7.46 20.68 0.13
C LYS A 161 -6.25 20.70 1.06
N GLN A 162 -6.27 19.92 2.13
CA GLN A 162 -5.14 19.83 3.05
C GLN A 162 -3.89 19.30 2.34
N LEU A 163 -4.02 18.23 1.54
CA LEU A 163 -2.91 17.68 0.76
C LEU A 163 -2.35 18.68 -0.25
N GLU A 164 -3.20 19.45 -0.95
CA GLU A 164 -2.74 20.51 -1.85
C GLU A 164 -1.98 21.61 -1.07
N ASN A 165 -2.47 22.04 0.09
CA ASN A 165 -1.79 23.02 0.94
C ASN A 165 -0.45 22.50 1.49
N MET A 166 -0.29 21.19 1.65
CA MET A 166 0.99 20.55 2.02
C MET A 166 1.98 20.46 0.84
N GLY A 167 1.61 20.93 -0.35
CA GLY A 167 2.46 20.91 -1.54
C GLY A 167 2.42 19.60 -2.34
N ALA A 168 1.37 18.78 -2.20
CA ALA A 168 1.20 17.61 -3.04
C ALA A 168 1.18 17.99 -4.53
N HIS A 169 1.87 17.21 -5.36
CA HIS A 169 1.87 17.42 -6.81
C HIS A 169 0.66 16.76 -7.49
N SER A 170 0.09 15.72 -6.86
CA SER A 170 -1.22 15.15 -7.20
C SER A 170 -1.83 14.45 -5.99
N ILE A 171 -3.12 14.16 -6.07
CA ILE A 171 -3.88 13.46 -5.02
C ILE A 171 -4.31 12.10 -5.53
N CYS A 172 -4.21 11.06 -4.70
CA CYS A 172 -4.79 9.75 -4.95
C CYS A 172 -5.91 9.46 -3.96
N ILE A 173 -7.09 9.06 -4.46
CA ILE A 173 -8.14 8.45 -3.66
C ILE A 173 -7.88 6.94 -3.69
N LYS A 174 -7.47 6.38 -2.55
CA LYS A 174 -7.13 4.96 -2.43
C LYS A 174 -8.26 4.19 -1.75
N ASP A 175 -9.07 3.53 -2.57
CA ASP A 175 -10.07 2.55 -2.15
C ASP A 175 -9.46 1.14 -2.11
N MET A 176 -8.76 0.84 -1.03
CA MET A 176 -8.08 -0.44 -0.83
C MET A 176 -9.03 -1.64 -0.70
N ALA A 177 -10.29 -1.39 -0.35
CA ALA A 177 -11.27 -2.45 -0.09
C ALA A 177 -12.30 -2.60 -1.22
N GLY A 178 -12.31 -1.71 -2.22
CA GLY A 178 -13.24 -1.74 -3.35
C GLY A 178 -14.66 -1.34 -2.95
N LEU A 179 -14.81 -0.39 -2.04
CA LEU A 179 -16.07 0.08 -1.45
C LEU A 179 -16.73 1.23 -2.22
N ILE A 180 -16.00 1.92 -3.10
CA ILE A 180 -16.49 3.15 -3.73
C ILE A 180 -17.57 2.83 -4.75
N MET A 181 -18.78 3.33 -4.49
CA MET A 181 -19.91 3.21 -5.39
C MET A 181 -19.71 4.11 -6.62
N PRO A 182 -20.22 3.74 -7.81
CA PRO A 182 -19.98 4.52 -9.03
C PRO A 182 -20.47 5.97 -8.95
N ASP A 183 -21.66 6.21 -8.39
CA ASP A 183 -22.18 7.58 -8.24
C ASP A 183 -21.38 8.39 -7.22
N ILE A 184 -20.89 7.75 -6.15
CA ILE A 184 -20.00 8.39 -5.18
C ILE A 184 -18.65 8.72 -5.80
N ALA A 185 -18.11 7.86 -6.68
CA ALA A 185 -16.89 8.16 -7.41
C ALA A 185 -17.05 9.41 -8.31
N TYR A 186 -18.20 9.55 -8.98
CA TYR A 186 -18.52 10.75 -9.75
C TYR A 186 -18.57 12.00 -8.86
N ASP A 187 -19.37 11.96 -7.80
CA ASP A 187 -19.60 13.10 -6.91
C ASP A 187 -18.32 13.53 -6.19
N LEU A 188 -17.55 12.56 -5.69
CA LEU A 188 -16.31 12.79 -4.97
C LEU A 188 -15.25 13.43 -5.87
N VAL A 189 -15.01 12.85 -7.04
CA VAL A 189 -14.03 13.40 -8.00
C VAL A 189 -14.44 14.81 -8.42
N LYS A 190 -15.71 15.02 -8.75
CA LYS A 190 -16.23 16.34 -9.15
C LYS A 190 -16.07 17.37 -8.04
N SER A 191 -16.38 17.00 -6.80
CA SER A 191 -16.23 17.86 -5.63
C SER A 191 -14.76 18.23 -5.39
N ILE A 192 -13.86 17.25 -5.39
CA ILE A 192 -12.41 17.50 -5.23
C ILE A 192 -11.90 18.40 -6.35
N LYS A 193 -12.18 18.10 -7.61
CA LYS A 193 -11.72 18.88 -8.78
C LYS A 193 -12.27 20.31 -8.81
N SER A 194 -13.37 20.59 -8.10
CA SER A 194 -13.89 21.96 -7.96
C SER A 194 -13.14 22.79 -6.94
N GLU A 195 -12.32 22.15 -6.11
CA GLU A 195 -11.70 22.75 -4.92
C GLU A 195 -10.18 22.72 -4.94
N VAL A 196 -9.58 21.76 -5.66
CA VAL A 196 -8.12 21.65 -5.85
C VAL A 196 -7.76 21.79 -7.32
N LYS A 197 -6.56 22.29 -7.59
CA LYS A 197 -6.02 22.53 -8.95
C LYS A 197 -5.11 21.42 -9.43
N ILE A 198 -4.52 20.66 -8.51
CA ILE A 198 -3.63 19.55 -8.82
C ILE A 198 -4.39 18.32 -9.37
N PRO A 199 -3.71 17.42 -10.12
CA PRO A 199 -4.32 16.21 -10.65
C PRO A 199 -4.87 15.28 -9.55
N VAL A 200 -5.97 14.60 -9.86
CA VAL A 200 -6.65 13.63 -8.99
C VAL A 200 -6.62 12.26 -9.66
N PHE A 201 -6.18 11.26 -8.91
CA PHE A 201 -6.09 9.87 -9.31
C PHE A 201 -7.06 9.02 -8.47
N LEU A 202 -7.64 7.99 -9.08
CA LEU A 202 -8.45 7.01 -8.38
C LEU A 202 -7.79 5.62 -8.45
N HIS A 203 -7.57 5.03 -7.29
CA HIS A 203 -7.11 3.67 -7.13
C HIS A 203 -8.20 2.87 -6.42
N SER A 204 -8.68 1.79 -7.05
CA SER A 204 -9.68 0.90 -6.47
C SER A 204 -9.38 -0.55 -6.81
N HIS A 205 -9.68 -1.44 -5.88
CA HIS A 205 -9.66 -2.88 -6.10
C HIS A 205 -11.03 -3.37 -6.60
N CYS A 206 -11.04 -4.41 -7.44
CA CYS A 206 -12.24 -5.04 -7.99
C CYS A 206 -12.93 -5.99 -7.00
N THR A 207 -12.52 -6.01 -5.72
CA THR A 207 -12.90 -7.04 -4.74
C THR A 207 -14.41 -7.22 -4.66
N ASN A 208 -15.17 -6.13 -4.70
CA ASN A 208 -16.64 -6.15 -4.63
C ASN A 208 -17.33 -5.99 -6.01
N GLY A 209 -16.57 -5.99 -7.11
CA GLY A 209 -17.09 -5.90 -8.47
C GLY A 209 -17.54 -4.50 -8.92
N LEU A 210 -17.08 -3.43 -8.26
CA LEU A 210 -17.51 -2.05 -8.54
C LEU A 210 -16.48 -1.19 -9.30
N ALA A 211 -15.20 -1.55 -9.25
CA ALA A 211 -14.10 -0.65 -9.61
C ALA A 211 -14.15 -0.16 -11.06
N GLU A 212 -14.45 -1.03 -12.02
CA GLU A 212 -14.59 -0.67 -13.45
C GLU A 212 -15.67 0.40 -13.65
N MET A 213 -16.84 0.22 -13.03
CA MET A 213 -17.95 1.18 -13.10
C MET A 213 -17.58 2.49 -12.42
N SER A 214 -16.94 2.42 -11.25
CA SER A 214 -16.49 3.59 -10.51
C SER A 214 -15.41 4.39 -11.24
N TYR A 215 -14.49 3.71 -11.95
CA TYR A 215 -13.51 4.37 -12.81
C TYR A 215 -14.15 5.06 -14.00
N TYR A 216 -15.14 4.42 -14.63
CA TYR A 216 -15.88 5.03 -15.74
C TYR A 216 -16.61 6.31 -15.29
N LYS A 217 -17.31 6.25 -14.15
CA LYS A 217 -17.97 7.41 -13.55
C LYS A 217 -16.98 8.50 -13.11
N ALA A 218 -15.82 8.12 -12.57
CA ALA A 218 -14.75 9.06 -12.23
C ALA A 218 -14.18 9.77 -13.48
N ALA A 219 -14.05 9.07 -14.61
CA ALA A 219 -13.65 9.66 -15.88
C ALA A 219 -14.66 10.69 -16.40
N GLU A 220 -15.97 10.40 -16.28
CA GLU A 220 -17.03 11.38 -16.59
C GLU A 220 -16.95 12.63 -15.70
N ALA A 221 -16.59 12.45 -14.42
CA ALA A 221 -16.39 13.55 -13.46
C ALA A 221 -15.09 14.35 -13.68
N GLY A 222 -14.17 13.84 -14.50
CA GLY A 222 -12.90 14.52 -14.83
C GLY A 222 -11.72 14.13 -13.95
N VAL A 223 -11.66 12.88 -13.48
CA VAL A 223 -10.44 12.31 -12.89
C VAL A 223 -9.29 12.39 -13.90
N ASP A 224 -8.06 12.63 -13.42
CA ASP A 224 -6.90 12.78 -14.29
C ASP A 224 -6.21 11.44 -14.55
N GLY A 225 -6.32 10.47 -13.64
CA GLY A 225 -5.77 9.14 -13.84
C GLY A 225 -6.39 8.03 -12.99
N ILE A 226 -6.15 6.81 -13.40
CA ILE A 226 -6.63 5.58 -12.74
C ILE A 226 -5.52 4.52 -12.70
N ASP A 227 -5.58 3.65 -11.70
CA ASP A 227 -4.66 2.53 -11.56
C ASP A 227 -5.28 1.25 -12.12
N THR A 228 -4.60 0.58 -13.04
CA THR A 228 -5.06 -0.68 -13.65
C THR A 228 -3.98 -1.76 -13.58
N ALA A 229 -4.39 -3.00 -13.76
CA ALA A 229 -3.49 -4.15 -13.86
C ALA A 229 -3.68 -4.83 -15.21
N ILE A 230 -2.61 -5.30 -15.85
CA ILE A 230 -2.74 -6.11 -17.08
C ILE A 230 -3.64 -7.33 -16.83
N SER A 231 -4.49 -7.71 -17.79
CA SER A 231 -5.61 -8.63 -17.54
C SER A 231 -5.24 -9.99 -16.92
N SER A 232 -4.05 -10.53 -17.20
CA SER A 232 -3.57 -11.76 -16.57
C SER A 232 -3.35 -11.64 -15.05
N PHE A 233 -3.24 -10.44 -14.51
CA PHE A 233 -3.11 -10.14 -13.09
C PHE A 233 -4.14 -9.11 -12.61
N SER A 234 -5.24 -8.92 -13.33
CA SER A 234 -6.31 -7.97 -12.95
C SER A 234 -7.47 -8.65 -12.23
N SER A 235 -8.47 -7.83 -11.88
CA SER A 235 -9.78 -8.22 -11.35
C SER A 235 -9.72 -8.95 -10.00
N GLY A 236 -10.88 -9.29 -9.45
CA GLY A 236 -10.97 -9.87 -8.11
C GLY A 236 -10.34 -8.94 -7.08
N THR A 237 -9.42 -9.42 -6.25
CA THR A 237 -8.70 -8.57 -5.29
C THR A 237 -7.69 -7.63 -5.93
N SER A 238 -7.45 -7.68 -7.25
CA SER A 238 -6.58 -6.77 -7.99
C SER A 238 -7.33 -5.56 -8.58
N GLN A 239 -6.66 -4.75 -9.37
CA GLN A 239 -7.21 -3.57 -10.05
C GLN A 239 -7.96 -3.95 -11.35
N PRO A 240 -8.79 -3.05 -11.92
CA PRO A 240 -9.42 -3.25 -13.22
C PRO A 240 -8.45 -3.63 -14.35
N PRO A 241 -8.86 -4.44 -15.34
CA PRO A 241 -8.01 -4.81 -16.47
C PRO A 241 -7.62 -3.60 -17.31
N THR A 242 -6.32 -3.40 -17.52
CA THR A 242 -5.75 -2.29 -18.33
C THR A 242 -6.35 -2.26 -19.73
N GLU A 243 -6.44 -3.40 -20.40
CA GLU A 243 -6.95 -3.51 -21.77
C GLU A 243 -8.43 -3.12 -21.87
N THR A 244 -9.24 -3.63 -20.94
CA THR A 244 -10.68 -3.35 -20.86
C THR A 244 -10.92 -1.87 -20.62
N MET A 245 -10.24 -1.27 -19.64
CA MET A 245 -10.39 0.15 -19.35
C MET A 245 -9.91 1.03 -20.49
N HIS A 246 -8.80 0.68 -21.15
CA HIS A 246 -8.33 1.40 -22.35
C HIS A 246 -9.40 1.41 -23.45
N GLN A 247 -9.99 0.26 -23.78
CA GLN A 247 -11.01 0.17 -24.82
C GLN A 247 -12.29 0.92 -24.45
N ALA A 248 -12.78 0.75 -23.22
CA ALA A 248 -13.98 1.42 -22.74
C ALA A 248 -13.83 2.96 -22.75
N LEU A 249 -12.71 3.47 -22.23
CA LEU A 249 -12.43 4.91 -22.20
C LEU A 249 -12.23 5.49 -23.60
N THR A 250 -11.54 4.77 -24.49
CA THR A 250 -11.34 5.22 -25.89
C THR A 250 -12.67 5.27 -26.63
N SER A 251 -13.52 4.26 -26.45
CA SER A 251 -14.89 4.24 -27.01
C SER A 251 -15.73 5.42 -26.51
N ALA A 252 -15.55 5.80 -25.25
CA ALA A 252 -16.20 6.96 -24.63
C ALA A 252 -15.56 8.32 -25.00
N GLY A 253 -14.55 8.35 -25.89
CA GLY A 253 -13.94 9.59 -26.40
C GLY A 253 -12.78 10.15 -25.56
N PHE A 254 -12.25 9.38 -24.61
CA PHE A 254 -11.04 9.71 -23.87
C PHE A 254 -9.78 9.21 -24.59
N ASN A 255 -8.64 9.81 -24.29
CA ASN A 255 -7.33 9.34 -24.76
C ASN A 255 -6.50 8.81 -23.58
N THR A 256 -6.06 7.55 -23.65
CA THR A 256 -5.19 6.96 -22.61
C THR A 256 -3.72 6.89 -22.99
N ASN A 257 -3.35 7.26 -24.22
CA ASN A 257 -1.99 7.14 -24.77
C ASN A 257 -1.43 5.70 -24.84
N LEU A 258 -2.30 4.69 -24.70
CA LEU A 258 -1.93 3.27 -24.78
C LEU A 258 -2.22 2.68 -26.16
N SER A 259 -1.55 1.57 -26.47
CA SER A 259 -1.73 0.81 -27.71
C SER A 259 -2.19 -0.60 -27.39
N ILE A 260 -3.35 -1.01 -27.89
CA ILE A 260 -3.91 -2.35 -27.63
C ILE A 260 -2.96 -3.48 -28.03
N ASP A 261 -2.18 -3.33 -29.10
CA ASP A 261 -1.21 -4.34 -29.54
C ASP A 261 -0.09 -4.54 -28.50
N LYS A 262 0.44 -3.45 -27.94
CA LYS A 262 1.46 -3.50 -26.87
C LYS A 262 0.89 -4.12 -25.60
N LEU A 263 -0.33 -3.72 -25.23
CA LEU A 263 -1.01 -4.29 -24.07
C LEU A 263 -1.25 -5.79 -24.25
N THR A 264 -1.69 -6.21 -25.43
CA THR A 264 -1.89 -7.63 -25.75
C THR A 264 -0.59 -8.42 -25.65
N TYR A 265 0.52 -7.86 -26.14
CA TYR A 265 1.84 -8.47 -26.00
C TYR A 265 2.26 -8.64 -24.54
N ILE A 266 2.15 -7.57 -23.73
CA ILE A 266 2.46 -7.58 -22.30
C ILE A 266 1.58 -8.60 -21.57
N ASN A 267 0.28 -8.65 -21.88
CA ASN A 267 -0.62 -9.62 -21.29
C ASN A 267 -0.24 -11.06 -21.64
N ASN A 268 0.09 -11.33 -22.90
CA ASN A 268 0.51 -12.65 -23.35
C ASN A 268 1.80 -13.12 -22.66
N PHE A 269 2.70 -12.21 -22.30
CA PHE A 269 3.87 -12.52 -21.47
C PHE A 269 3.47 -13.03 -20.08
N PHE A 270 2.47 -12.41 -19.44
CA PHE A 270 2.03 -12.80 -18.09
C PHE A 270 1.11 -14.03 -18.06
N LYS A 271 0.50 -14.45 -19.17
CA LYS A 271 -0.39 -15.62 -19.22
C LYS A 271 0.27 -16.93 -18.75
N PRO A 272 1.47 -17.32 -19.22
CA PRO A 272 2.17 -18.50 -18.70
C PRO A 272 2.48 -18.40 -17.20
N ILE A 273 2.90 -17.22 -16.72
CA ILE A 273 3.16 -16.99 -15.29
C ILE A 273 1.88 -17.19 -14.49
N ARG A 274 0.75 -16.62 -14.95
CA ARG A 274 -0.58 -16.82 -14.33
C ARG A 274 -0.95 -18.30 -14.27
N ALA A 275 -0.73 -19.05 -15.36
CA ALA A 275 -1.04 -20.48 -15.41
C ALA A 275 -0.22 -21.27 -14.38
N GLU A 276 1.05 -20.95 -14.21
CA GLU A 276 1.93 -21.62 -13.23
C GLU A 276 1.56 -21.27 -11.78
N VAL A 277 1.23 -20.01 -11.48
CA VAL A 277 0.79 -19.63 -10.11
C VAL A 277 -0.57 -20.22 -9.75
N LEU A 278 -1.46 -20.44 -10.73
CA LEU A 278 -2.70 -21.20 -10.52
C LEU A 278 -2.40 -22.67 -10.25
N LYS A 279 -1.55 -23.28 -11.06
CA LYS A 279 -1.18 -24.70 -10.93
C LYS A 279 -0.47 -25.01 -9.61
N SER A 280 0.40 -24.11 -9.14
CA SER A 280 1.10 -24.24 -7.86
C SER A 280 0.21 -23.94 -6.64
N GLY A 281 -0.99 -23.39 -6.84
CA GLY A 281 -1.90 -22.99 -5.76
C GLY A 281 -1.53 -21.67 -5.08
N LEU A 282 -0.51 -20.96 -5.60
CA LEU A 282 -0.13 -19.64 -5.10
C LEU A 282 -1.19 -18.59 -5.40
N LEU A 283 -1.89 -18.71 -6.53
CA LEU A 283 -3.10 -17.95 -6.84
C LEU A 283 -4.34 -18.78 -6.48
N ASP A 284 -5.07 -18.36 -5.45
CA ASP A 284 -6.37 -18.96 -5.10
C ASP A 284 -7.46 -18.44 -6.06
N PRO A 285 -8.15 -19.30 -6.84
CA PRO A 285 -9.22 -18.87 -7.72
C PRO A 285 -10.35 -18.07 -7.03
N LYS A 286 -10.55 -18.24 -5.72
CA LYS A 286 -11.55 -17.48 -4.95
C LYS A 286 -11.27 -15.98 -4.94
N VAL A 287 -10.00 -15.56 -5.01
CA VAL A 287 -9.67 -14.14 -5.00
C VAL A 287 -9.95 -13.46 -6.34
N LEU A 288 -10.32 -14.22 -7.39
CA LEU A 288 -10.64 -13.70 -8.72
C LEU A 288 -12.12 -13.37 -8.90
N THR A 289 -12.98 -13.87 -8.02
CA THR A 289 -14.43 -13.63 -8.08
C THR A 289 -14.84 -12.47 -7.18
N PRO A 290 -15.81 -11.63 -7.57
CA PRO A 290 -16.36 -10.60 -6.70
C PRO A 290 -16.89 -11.15 -5.37
N GLN A 291 -16.71 -10.40 -4.29
CA GLN A 291 -17.10 -10.71 -2.91
C GLN A 291 -17.96 -9.57 -2.33
N PRO A 292 -19.18 -9.33 -2.84
CA PRO A 292 -19.97 -8.14 -2.52
C PRO A 292 -20.40 -8.04 -1.05
N GLU A 293 -20.23 -9.10 -0.25
CA GLU A 293 -20.43 -9.08 1.20
C GLU A 293 -19.54 -8.01 1.88
N GLY A 294 -18.39 -7.70 1.26
CA GLY A 294 -17.48 -6.62 1.67
C GLY A 294 -18.14 -5.24 1.68
N LEU A 295 -19.17 -5.01 0.89
CA LEU A 295 -19.92 -3.74 0.87
C LEU A 295 -20.74 -3.53 2.15
N THR A 296 -21.15 -4.62 2.79
CA THR A 296 -21.93 -4.59 4.03
C THR A 296 -21.01 -4.65 5.24
N ASN A 297 -20.09 -5.62 5.29
CA ASN A 297 -19.27 -5.88 6.47
C ASN A 297 -17.97 -5.06 6.51
N GLN A 298 -17.49 -4.58 5.36
CA GLN A 298 -16.21 -3.88 5.18
C GLN A 298 -14.98 -4.63 5.71
N ILE A 299 -15.08 -5.96 5.90
CA ILE A 299 -14.01 -6.81 6.43
C ILE A 299 -13.10 -7.21 5.26
N PRO A 300 -11.82 -6.78 5.25
CA PRO A 300 -10.90 -7.18 4.19
C PRO A 300 -10.66 -8.69 4.17
N GLY A 301 -10.53 -9.31 2.99
CA GLY A 301 -10.36 -10.76 2.87
C GLY A 301 -9.19 -11.34 3.65
N GLY A 302 -8.03 -10.66 3.68
CA GLY A 302 -6.87 -11.08 4.49
C GLY A 302 -7.09 -10.98 6.01
N MET A 303 -8.00 -10.11 6.46
CA MET A 303 -8.44 -10.06 7.86
C MET A 303 -9.36 -11.24 8.17
N LEU A 304 -10.30 -11.56 7.28
CA LEU A 304 -11.21 -12.69 7.41
C LEU A 304 -10.48 -14.03 7.47
N SER A 305 -9.51 -14.27 6.58
CA SER A 305 -8.74 -15.53 6.56
C SER A 305 -7.92 -15.73 7.84
N ASN A 306 -7.26 -14.67 8.32
CA ASN A 306 -6.54 -14.70 9.60
C ASN A 306 -7.46 -14.98 10.78
N MET A 307 -8.61 -14.32 10.83
CA MET A 307 -9.64 -14.53 11.85
C MET A 307 -10.13 -15.99 11.86
N ILE A 308 -10.44 -16.56 10.69
CA ILE A 308 -10.84 -17.96 10.57
C ILE A 308 -9.72 -18.89 11.07
N SER A 309 -8.47 -18.61 10.72
CA SER A 309 -7.31 -19.38 11.19
C SER A 309 -7.17 -19.34 12.72
N GLN A 310 -7.29 -18.15 13.32
CA GLN A 310 -7.26 -17.95 14.77
C GLN A 310 -8.40 -18.69 15.49
N LEU A 311 -9.62 -18.64 14.96
CA LEU A 311 -10.75 -19.35 15.54
C LEU A 311 -10.58 -20.87 15.43
N LYS A 312 -10.07 -21.38 14.30
CA LYS A 312 -9.77 -22.80 14.13
C LYS A 312 -8.70 -23.28 15.10
N SER A 313 -7.60 -22.54 15.27
CA SER A 313 -6.54 -22.93 16.21
C SER A 313 -7.00 -22.97 17.66
N GLN A 314 -8.08 -22.25 17.98
CA GLN A 314 -8.72 -22.21 19.29
C GLN A 314 -9.99 -23.07 19.37
N ASN A 315 -10.25 -23.94 18.39
CA ASN A 315 -11.45 -24.79 18.31
C ASN A 315 -12.78 -24.03 18.52
N SER A 316 -12.86 -22.80 18.01
CA SER A 316 -13.97 -21.86 18.21
C SER A 316 -14.55 -21.34 16.88
N ILE A 317 -14.43 -22.12 15.81
CA ILE A 317 -14.88 -21.70 14.46
C ILE A 317 -16.40 -21.48 14.38
N ASP A 318 -17.16 -22.15 15.24
CA ASP A 318 -18.61 -21.97 15.44
C ASP A 318 -18.97 -20.54 15.88
N LYS A 319 -18.00 -19.76 16.39
CA LYS A 319 -18.20 -18.37 16.80
C LYS A 319 -17.94 -17.35 15.69
N LEU A 320 -17.62 -17.77 14.47
CA LEU A 320 -17.24 -16.85 13.38
C LEU A 320 -18.29 -15.75 13.16
N ASP A 321 -19.57 -16.10 13.07
CA ASP A 321 -20.64 -15.13 12.81
C ASP A 321 -20.75 -14.07 13.92
N LEU A 322 -20.51 -14.47 15.17
CA LEU A 322 -20.45 -13.55 16.32
C LEU A 322 -19.27 -12.58 16.19
N VAL A 323 -18.11 -13.06 15.75
CA VAL A 323 -16.94 -12.20 15.53
C VAL A 323 -17.18 -11.22 14.38
N LEU A 324 -17.75 -11.67 13.27
CA LEU A 324 -18.07 -10.80 12.13
C LEU A 324 -19.06 -9.69 12.52
N ALA A 325 -20.03 -10.00 13.39
CA ALA A 325 -20.95 -9.01 13.94
C ALA A 325 -20.30 -8.04 14.96
N GLU A 326 -19.23 -8.47 15.63
CA GLU A 326 -18.51 -7.66 16.62
C GLU A 326 -17.52 -6.67 15.99
N VAL A 327 -16.94 -7.00 14.83
CA VAL A 327 -16.00 -6.13 14.08
C VAL A 327 -16.53 -4.70 13.87
N PRO A 328 -17.72 -4.47 13.28
CA PRO A 328 -18.20 -3.11 13.04
C PRO A 328 -18.42 -2.33 14.34
N ARG A 329 -18.76 -3.01 15.45
CA ARG A 329 -18.93 -2.39 16.77
C ARG A 329 -17.59 -1.97 17.36
N VAL A 330 -16.56 -2.81 17.25
CA VAL A 330 -15.20 -2.45 17.67
C VAL A 330 -14.67 -1.30 16.82
N ARG A 331 -14.94 -1.31 15.51
CA ARG A 331 -14.56 -0.21 14.62
C ARG A 331 -15.23 1.10 15.01
N GLU A 332 -16.53 1.08 15.30
CA GLU A 332 -17.27 2.24 15.80
C GLU A 332 -16.69 2.77 17.11
N ASP A 333 -16.46 1.89 18.09
CA ASP A 333 -15.89 2.25 19.39
C ASP A 333 -14.50 2.88 19.27
N LEU A 334 -13.74 2.54 18.23
CA LEU A 334 -12.43 3.11 17.95
C LEU A 334 -12.47 4.35 17.06
N GLY A 335 -13.65 4.95 16.83
CA GLY A 335 -13.78 6.19 16.06
C GLY A 335 -13.70 5.98 14.55
N PHE A 336 -14.20 4.85 14.05
CA PHE A 336 -14.30 4.51 12.63
C PHE A 336 -12.98 4.56 11.82
N PRO A 337 -11.86 3.97 12.29
CA PRO A 337 -10.65 3.91 11.46
C PRO A 337 -10.93 3.20 10.12
N PRO A 338 -10.30 3.62 9.01
CA PRO A 338 -10.26 2.82 7.79
C PRO A 338 -9.63 1.44 8.09
N LEU A 339 -10.26 0.36 7.62
CA LEU A 339 -9.78 -1.01 7.84
C LEU A 339 -8.67 -1.40 6.86
N VAL A 340 -7.59 -0.61 6.83
CA VAL A 340 -6.33 -0.92 6.14
C VAL A 340 -5.30 -1.42 7.16
N THR A 341 -4.25 -2.10 6.72
CA THR A 341 -3.16 -2.53 7.62
C THR A 341 -2.49 -1.31 8.26
N PRO A 342 -2.22 -1.30 9.58
CA PRO A 342 -2.45 -2.38 10.56
C PRO A 342 -3.85 -2.39 11.22
N MET A 343 -4.68 -1.36 11.01
CA MET A 343 -5.97 -1.16 11.68
C MET A 343 -6.94 -2.34 11.52
N SER A 344 -7.01 -2.96 10.34
CA SER A 344 -7.88 -4.11 10.11
C SER A 344 -7.58 -5.29 11.05
N GLN A 345 -6.30 -5.65 11.20
CA GLN A 345 -5.89 -6.76 12.08
C GLN A 345 -6.13 -6.42 13.56
N MET A 346 -5.87 -5.17 13.95
CA MET A 346 -6.13 -4.69 15.32
C MET A 346 -7.62 -4.81 15.67
N VAL A 347 -8.51 -4.26 14.83
CA VAL A 347 -9.97 -4.31 15.02
C VAL A 347 -10.45 -5.77 15.02
N GLY A 348 -10.00 -6.58 14.06
CA GLY A 348 -10.40 -7.98 13.93
C GLY A 348 -10.00 -8.83 15.12
N THR A 349 -8.77 -8.69 15.59
CA THR A 349 -8.27 -9.49 16.72
C THR A 349 -8.95 -9.06 18.02
N GLN A 350 -9.20 -7.76 18.24
CA GLN A 350 -9.95 -7.30 19.40
C GLN A 350 -11.40 -7.80 19.38
N ALA A 351 -12.06 -7.82 18.21
CA ALA A 351 -13.40 -8.40 18.06
C ALA A 351 -13.41 -9.89 18.41
N THR A 352 -12.42 -10.65 17.91
CA THR A 352 -12.25 -12.07 18.26
C THR A 352 -12.11 -12.25 19.78
N VAL A 353 -11.26 -11.46 20.44
CA VAL A 353 -11.05 -11.53 21.88
C VAL A 353 -12.32 -11.17 22.67
N ASN A 354 -13.07 -10.15 22.26
CA ASN A 354 -14.34 -9.79 22.89
C ASN A 354 -15.32 -10.97 22.88
N VAL A 355 -15.46 -11.65 21.74
CA VAL A 355 -16.37 -12.80 21.59
C VAL A 355 -15.89 -14.02 22.38
N LEU A 356 -14.59 -14.32 22.36
CA LEU A 356 -14.06 -15.48 23.07
C LEU A 356 -14.10 -15.32 24.58
N THR A 357 -13.89 -14.10 25.09
CA THR A 357 -13.96 -13.80 26.52
C THR A 357 -15.39 -13.62 27.04
N GLY A 358 -16.37 -13.46 26.14
CA GLY A 358 -17.79 -13.26 26.46
C GLY A 358 -18.12 -11.85 26.96
N GLU A 359 -17.17 -10.93 26.97
CA GLU A 359 -17.33 -9.57 27.49
C GLU A 359 -16.48 -8.57 26.69
N ARG A 360 -17.10 -7.50 26.18
CA ARG A 360 -16.42 -6.49 25.36
C ARG A 360 -15.35 -5.77 26.17
N TYR A 361 -14.12 -5.77 25.64
CA TYR A 361 -12.97 -5.07 26.23
C TYR A 361 -12.63 -5.53 27.67
N LYS A 362 -13.02 -6.75 28.07
CA LYS A 362 -12.52 -7.37 29.31
C LYS A 362 -11.00 -7.49 29.28
N MET A 363 -10.47 -7.81 28.10
CA MET A 363 -9.05 -7.73 27.78
C MET A 363 -8.88 -6.77 26.60
N VAL A 364 -8.16 -5.67 26.83
CA VAL A 364 -7.78 -4.72 25.78
C VAL A 364 -6.38 -5.07 25.28
N LEU A 365 -6.29 -5.36 23.98
CA LEU A 365 -5.02 -5.73 23.34
C LEU A 365 -4.03 -4.56 23.32
N LYS A 366 -2.74 -4.89 23.28
CA LYS A 366 -1.65 -3.90 23.29
C LYS A 366 -1.77 -2.90 22.15
N GLU A 367 -2.10 -3.37 20.96
CA GLU A 367 -2.27 -2.57 19.75
C GLU A 367 -3.44 -1.60 19.91
N VAL A 368 -4.54 -2.05 20.53
CA VAL A 368 -5.70 -1.18 20.82
C VAL A 368 -5.34 -0.14 21.88
N LYS A 369 -4.56 -0.50 22.91
CA LYS A 369 -4.05 0.48 23.88
C LYS A 369 -3.15 1.53 23.23
N ALA A 370 -2.23 1.11 22.36
CA ALA A 370 -1.36 2.01 21.59
C ALA A 370 -2.17 2.94 20.68
N TYR A 371 -3.23 2.43 20.02
CA TYR A 371 -4.17 3.23 19.26
C TYR A 371 -4.90 4.26 20.12
N CYS A 372 -5.50 3.84 21.23
CA CYS A 372 -6.16 4.75 22.16
C CYS A 372 -5.19 5.82 22.72
N LYS A 373 -3.92 5.47 22.90
CA LYS A 373 -2.88 6.40 23.37
C LYS A 373 -2.45 7.42 22.31
N GLY A 374 -2.72 7.16 21.02
CA GLY A 374 -2.33 8.01 19.90
C GLY A 374 -1.01 7.62 19.23
N GLU A 375 -0.46 6.43 19.49
CA GLU A 375 0.82 5.98 18.91
C GLU A 375 0.73 5.74 17.39
N TYR A 376 -0.48 5.56 16.85
CA TYR A 376 -0.73 5.44 15.41
C TYR A 376 -1.18 6.76 14.76
N GLY A 377 -1.32 7.84 15.52
CA GLY A 377 -1.94 9.09 15.08
C GLY A 377 -3.38 9.25 15.59
N LYS A 378 -4.04 10.29 15.07
CA LYS A 378 -5.37 10.71 15.47
C LYS A 378 -6.46 9.87 14.80
N ALA A 379 -7.35 9.31 15.62
CA ALA A 379 -8.55 8.63 15.13
C ALA A 379 -9.44 9.59 14.30
N PRO A 380 -10.07 9.12 13.20
CA PRO A 380 -10.95 9.97 12.39
C PRO A 380 -12.16 10.51 13.16
N GLY A 381 -12.72 9.68 14.04
CA GLY A 381 -13.86 9.99 14.90
C GLY A 381 -13.51 9.95 16.39
N LYS A 382 -14.50 10.27 17.22
CA LYS A 382 -14.37 10.18 18.68
C LYS A 382 -14.32 8.70 19.10
N ILE A 383 -13.27 8.31 19.82
CA ILE A 383 -13.17 7.00 20.48
C ILE A 383 -14.15 6.95 21.66
N ASN A 384 -14.80 5.81 21.86
CA ASN A 384 -15.70 5.56 22.97
C ASN A 384 -14.98 5.78 24.32
N GLU A 385 -15.58 6.59 25.20
CA GLU A 385 -14.99 6.99 26.49
C GLU A 385 -14.78 5.79 27.44
N GLU A 386 -15.66 4.79 27.43
CA GLU A 386 -15.48 3.58 28.24
C GLU A 386 -14.31 2.74 27.73
N VAL A 387 -14.14 2.67 26.41
CA VAL A 387 -13.01 1.96 25.78
C VAL A 387 -11.70 2.69 26.07
N MET A 388 -11.69 4.03 26.00
CA MET A 388 -10.55 4.85 26.41
C MET A 388 -10.17 4.58 27.87
N LYS A 389 -11.15 4.60 28.78
CA LYS A 389 -10.91 4.34 30.20
C LYS A 389 -10.40 2.92 30.47
N LYS A 390 -10.96 1.90 29.78
CA LYS A 390 -10.47 0.51 29.89
C LYS A 390 -9.07 0.33 29.30
N ALA A 391 -8.74 1.06 28.24
CA ALA A 391 -7.46 0.95 27.55
C ALA A 391 -6.32 1.63 28.32
N LEU A 392 -6.56 2.85 28.82
CA LEU A 392 -5.53 3.73 29.38
C LEU A 392 -5.60 3.89 30.91
N GLY A 393 -6.75 3.64 31.53
CA GLY A 393 -6.93 3.97 32.95
C GLY A 393 -6.80 5.47 33.18
N ASP A 394 -5.76 5.86 33.91
CA ASP A 394 -5.41 7.26 34.20
C ASP A 394 -4.28 7.81 33.29
N ASP A 395 -3.76 7.00 32.35
CA ASP A 395 -2.71 7.45 31.42
C ASP A 395 -3.25 8.50 30.44
N GLU A 396 -2.44 9.52 30.16
CA GLU A 396 -2.79 10.55 29.19
C GLU A 396 -2.55 10.11 27.73
N THR A 397 -3.39 10.62 26.83
CA THR A 397 -3.18 10.52 25.38
C THR A 397 -2.05 11.43 24.92
N ILE A 398 -1.31 10.98 23.91
CA ILE A 398 -0.31 11.82 23.24
C ILE A 398 -1.04 12.98 22.54
N LYS A 399 -0.60 14.22 22.80
CA LYS A 399 -1.18 15.45 22.22
C LYS A 399 -0.50 15.89 20.93
N GLU A 400 0.77 15.51 20.77
CA GLU A 400 1.61 15.85 19.61
C GLU A 400 1.72 14.65 18.66
N ARG A 401 2.49 14.77 17.57
CA ARG A 401 2.71 13.64 16.67
C ARG A 401 3.60 12.62 17.39
N PHE A 402 3.19 11.35 17.44
CA PHE A 402 3.95 10.32 18.17
C PHE A 402 5.44 10.23 17.77
N ALA A 403 5.75 10.44 16.49
CA ALA A 403 7.13 10.41 16.01
C ALA A 403 8.04 11.51 16.58
N ASP A 404 7.47 12.61 17.10
CA ASP A 404 8.25 13.65 17.79
C ASP A 404 8.85 13.14 19.11
N SER A 405 8.28 12.06 19.69
CA SER A 405 8.83 11.39 20.88
C SER A 405 9.91 10.35 20.57
N LEU A 406 10.18 10.07 19.28
CA LEU A 406 11.14 9.05 18.88
C LEU A 406 12.54 9.65 18.70
N GLU A 407 13.50 9.05 19.38
CA GLU A 407 14.92 9.40 19.23
C GLU A 407 15.45 9.07 17.83
N PRO A 408 16.31 9.93 17.23
CA PRO A 408 17.00 9.62 15.98
C PRO A 408 17.70 8.26 16.03
N ALA A 409 17.57 7.49 14.96
CA ALA A 409 17.94 6.07 14.93
C ALA A 409 18.89 5.69 13.78
N PHE A 410 19.02 6.49 12.73
CA PHE A 410 19.78 6.10 11.54
C PHE A 410 21.28 5.97 11.83
N GLU A 411 21.93 7.05 12.28
CA GLU A 411 23.37 7.06 12.55
C GLU A 411 23.76 6.11 13.70
N LYS A 412 22.92 6.02 14.73
CA LYS A 412 23.12 5.05 15.83
C LYS A 412 23.13 3.61 15.31
N THR A 413 22.17 3.28 14.43
CA THR A 413 22.07 1.93 13.85
C THR A 413 23.22 1.65 12.89
N LYS A 414 23.63 2.64 12.10
CA LYS A 414 24.78 2.56 11.19
C LYS A 414 26.07 2.21 11.95
N GLU A 415 26.32 2.85 13.09
CA GLU A 415 27.49 2.55 13.92
C GLU A 415 27.43 1.13 14.51
N ILE A 416 26.25 0.69 14.99
CA ILE A 416 26.05 -0.68 15.51
C ILE A 416 26.33 -1.75 14.44
N LEU A 417 26.01 -1.45 13.18
CA LEU A 417 26.08 -2.40 12.08
C LEU A 417 27.37 -2.30 11.25
N LYS A 418 28.29 -1.39 11.56
CA LYS A 418 29.48 -1.09 10.72
C LYS A 418 30.29 -2.30 10.25
N ASP A 419 30.37 -3.36 11.06
CA ASP A 419 31.11 -4.59 10.75
C ASP A 419 30.26 -5.66 10.02
N LYS A 420 28.96 -5.42 9.86
CA LYS A 420 27.97 -6.37 9.33
C LYS A 420 27.35 -5.94 7.99
N ILE A 421 27.45 -4.67 7.62
CA ILE A 421 26.79 -4.10 6.45
C ILE A 421 27.76 -3.31 5.57
N SER A 422 27.33 -3.02 4.34
CA SER A 422 28.20 -2.33 3.37
C SER A 422 27.66 -0.97 2.93
N THR A 423 26.38 -0.66 3.20
CA THR A 423 25.69 0.49 2.59
C THR A 423 24.63 1.12 3.51
N ASN A 424 24.17 2.34 3.20
CA ASN A 424 23.06 2.99 3.91
C ASN A 424 21.74 2.20 3.70
N GLU A 425 21.58 1.58 2.54
CA GLU A 425 20.45 0.72 2.16
C GLU A 425 20.30 -0.48 3.09
N ASP A 426 21.41 -1.08 3.51
CA ASP A 426 21.42 -2.15 4.50
C ASP A 426 20.94 -1.65 5.87
N VAL A 427 21.36 -0.44 6.30
CA VAL A 427 20.86 0.19 7.54
C VAL A 427 19.34 0.35 7.48
N LEU A 428 18.82 0.89 6.38
CA LEU A 428 17.39 1.10 6.18
C LEU A 428 16.61 -0.22 6.17
N SER A 429 17.16 -1.24 5.51
CA SER A 429 16.57 -2.59 5.50
C SER A 429 16.52 -3.20 6.89
N TYR A 430 17.59 -3.01 7.67
CA TYR A 430 17.64 -3.44 9.07
C TYR A 430 16.64 -2.69 9.94
N LEU A 431 16.57 -1.35 9.84
CA LEU A 431 15.61 -0.56 10.60
C LEU A 431 14.16 -0.98 10.30
N ALA A 432 13.85 -1.24 9.03
CA ALA A 432 12.54 -1.68 8.61
C ALA A 432 12.22 -3.09 9.14
N PHE A 433 13.16 -4.04 9.02
CA PHE A 433 12.94 -5.45 9.33
C PHE A 433 14.18 -6.13 9.95
N PRO A 434 14.52 -5.89 11.24
CA PRO A 434 15.82 -6.26 11.80
C PRO A 434 16.17 -7.74 11.65
N GLN A 435 15.27 -8.64 12.08
CA GLN A 435 15.51 -10.09 12.05
C GLN A 435 15.60 -10.64 10.62
N ILE A 436 14.74 -10.16 9.73
CA ILE A 436 14.71 -10.59 8.33
C ILE A 436 15.97 -10.11 7.61
N ALA A 437 16.34 -8.85 7.83
CA ALA A 437 17.52 -8.25 7.24
C ALA A 437 18.80 -8.98 7.70
N GLU A 438 18.92 -9.31 8.99
CA GLU A 438 20.06 -10.09 9.48
C GLU A 438 20.17 -11.46 8.83
N GLU A 439 19.05 -12.17 8.66
CA GLU A 439 19.02 -13.45 7.96
C GLU A 439 19.40 -13.29 6.49
N PHE A 440 18.85 -12.28 5.82
CA PHE A 440 19.16 -11.95 4.44
C PHE A 440 20.65 -11.60 4.24
N PHE A 441 21.24 -10.79 5.11
CA PHE A 441 22.66 -10.42 5.03
C PHE A 441 23.58 -11.63 5.20
N LYS A 442 23.26 -12.54 6.12
CA LYS A 442 23.99 -13.81 6.28
C LYS A 442 23.92 -14.65 5.01
N ASN A 443 22.72 -14.78 4.43
CA ASN A 443 22.53 -15.54 3.19
C ASN A 443 23.29 -14.91 2.01
N ARG A 444 23.23 -13.58 1.86
CA ARG A 444 23.96 -12.81 0.84
C ARG A 444 25.47 -13.01 0.98
N ALA A 445 26.03 -12.92 2.19
CA ALA A 445 27.45 -13.14 2.44
C ALA A 445 27.92 -14.57 2.11
N SER A 446 27.06 -15.58 2.29
CA SER A 446 27.38 -16.97 1.95
C SER A 446 27.35 -17.28 0.45
N LYS A 447 26.78 -16.38 -0.37
CA LYS A 447 26.64 -16.51 -1.83
C LYS A 447 27.04 -15.19 -2.51
N PRO A 448 28.31 -14.77 -2.39
CA PRO A 448 28.75 -13.49 -2.92
C PRO A 448 28.56 -13.45 -4.44
N SER A 449 28.05 -12.34 -4.95
CA SER A 449 27.99 -12.12 -6.40
C SER A 449 29.40 -12.01 -6.98
N ASN A 450 29.52 -12.14 -8.31
CA ASN A 450 30.80 -11.90 -8.99
C ASN A 450 31.35 -10.50 -8.73
N GLU A 451 30.48 -9.52 -8.48
CA GLU A 451 30.85 -8.15 -8.16
C GLU A 451 31.34 -8.02 -6.72
N ASP A 452 30.67 -8.69 -5.77
CA ASP A 452 31.13 -8.79 -4.37
C ASP A 452 32.51 -9.45 -4.28
N LEU A 453 32.71 -10.54 -5.04
CA LEU A 453 34.00 -11.22 -5.14
C LEU A 453 35.07 -10.32 -5.75
N ARG A 454 34.74 -9.52 -6.78
CA ARG A 454 35.69 -8.58 -7.41
C ARG A 454 36.13 -7.48 -6.44
N VAL A 455 35.17 -6.88 -5.72
CA VAL A 455 35.45 -5.85 -4.71
C VAL A 455 36.26 -6.44 -3.54
N GLN A 456 35.91 -7.63 -3.05
CA GLN A 456 36.63 -8.29 -1.96
C GLN A 456 38.07 -8.67 -2.34
N THR A 457 38.29 -9.09 -3.59
CA THR A 457 39.61 -9.55 -4.06
C THR A 457 40.50 -8.43 -4.61
N LYS A 458 40.00 -7.19 -4.74
CA LYS A 458 40.69 -6.08 -5.43
C LYS A 458 41.22 -6.48 -6.81
N SER A 459 40.51 -7.35 -7.51
CA SER A 459 40.95 -7.86 -8.81
C SER A 459 40.62 -6.83 -9.90
N GLU A 460 41.65 -6.19 -10.46
CA GLU A 460 41.52 -5.43 -11.70
C GLU A 460 41.49 -6.39 -12.90
N VAL A 461 40.65 -6.09 -13.89
CA VAL A 461 40.62 -6.82 -15.16
C VAL A 461 41.94 -6.54 -15.88
N ILE A 462 42.72 -7.58 -16.16
CA ILE A 462 43.89 -7.51 -17.04
C ILE A 462 43.44 -7.35 -18.48
#